data_AF-A0A928L4H9-F1
#
_entry.id   AF-A0A928L4H9-F1
#
_cell.length_a   1.000
_cell.length_b   1.000
_cell.length_c   1.000
_cell.angle_alpha   90.00
_cell.angle_beta   90.00
_cell.angle_gamma   90.00
#
_symmetry.space_group_name_H-M   'P 1'
#
loop_
_entity.id
_entity.type
_entity.pdbx_description
1 polymer ?
#
loop_
_entity_poly.entity_id
_entity_poly.type
_entity_poly.pdbx_seq_one_letter_code
_entity_poly.pdbx_strand_id
1 'polypeptide(L)'
;MSFANACLHEKIGQVRMDVCEAILSLLDAIMLYHGTYFKRGIKRTFEELSQFPLDGKFSEGIRKISESKDVTELRSLAKSLILYAENYTSKVTEKAIPTKESLSGTYEEMYSNWRNKVEEAAVNNDTYSSFVNMCCLQYMISDVSADVNIGTYDIMEAYNPDCPEDNVRIYDEFLADYEKIYKEAGIAVNRFSDVDKFYGAYVGEDDL
;
A
#
# COMPACT_ATOMS: atom_id res chain seq x y z
N MET A 1 -6.01 14.71 -3.11
CA MET A 1 -7.42 15.15 -3.21
C MET A 1 -7.80 15.57 -4.63
N SER A 2 -6.93 16.26 -5.35
CA SER A 2 -7.19 16.80 -6.70
C SER A 2 -7.61 15.73 -7.72
N PHE A 3 -6.93 14.57 -7.79
CA PHE A 3 -7.37 13.49 -8.69
C PHE A 3 -8.74 12.90 -8.33
N ALA A 4 -9.05 12.77 -7.03
CA ALA A 4 -10.37 12.34 -6.60
C ALA A 4 -11.45 13.35 -7.03
N ASN A 5 -11.19 14.66 -6.87
CA ASN A 5 -12.09 15.71 -7.36
C ASN A 5 -12.27 15.65 -8.88
N ALA A 6 -11.20 15.42 -9.64
CA ALA A 6 -11.29 15.24 -11.10
C ALA A 6 -12.20 14.07 -11.51
N CYS A 7 -12.26 13.02 -10.68
CA CYS A 7 -13.16 11.88 -10.87
C CYS A 7 -14.62 12.16 -10.47
N LEU A 8 -14.85 13.11 -9.56
CA LEU A 8 -16.18 13.46 -9.04
C LEU A 8 -16.85 14.63 -9.77
N HIS A 9 -16.07 15.56 -10.31
CA HIS A 9 -16.59 16.70 -11.04
C HIS A 9 -16.98 16.34 -12.47
N GLU A 10 -18.19 16.74 -12.87
CA GLU A 10 -18.72 16.46 -14.21
C GLU A 10 -18.47 17.60 -15.21
N LYS A 11 -18.24 18.83 -14.73
CA LYS A 11 -17.98 19.98 -15.62
C LYS A 11 -16.52 19.98 -16.05
N ILE A 12 -16.27 19.99 -17.35
CA ILE A 12 -14.91 20.00 -17.93
C ILE A 12 -14.01 21.10 -17.37
N GLY A 13 -14.56 22.28 -17.05
CA GLY A 13 -13.80 23.37 -16.45
C GLY A 13 -13.23 23.01 -15.06
N GLN A 14 -14.02 22.33 -14.23
CA GLN A 14 -13.59 21.87 -12.90
C GLN A 14 -12.56 20.74 -13.02
N VAL A 15 -12.84 19.75 -13.88
CA VAL A 15 -11.91 18.65 -14.14
C VAL A 15 -10.55 19.16 -14.61
N ARG A 16 -10.51 20.17 -15.49
CA ARG A 16 -9.26 20.80 -15.93
C ARG A 16 -8.50 21.46 -14.79
N MET A 17 -9.19 22.13 -13.87
CA MET A 17 -8.57 22.74 -12.70
C MET A 17 -7.96 21.67 -11.79
N ASP A 18 -8.71 20.61 -11.49
CA ASP A 18 -8.26 19.53 -10.63
C ASP A 18 -7.09 18.73 -11.22
N VAL A 19 -7.13 18.46 -12.53
CA VAL A 19 -6.03 17.78 -13.23
C VAL A 19 -4.80 18.70 -13.35
N CYS A 20 -4.99 20.01 -13.51
CA CYS A 20 -3.88 20.98 -13.47
C CYS A 20 -3.20 20.95 -12.09
N GLU A 21 -3.97 20.96 -11.01
CA GLU A 21 -3.45 20.86 -9.64
C GLU A 21 -2.70 19.53 -9.42
N ALA A 22 -3.22 18.42 -9.96
CA ALA A 22 -2.52 17.15 -9.95
C ALA A 22 -1.18 17.23 -10.70
N ILE A 23 -1.15 17.81 -11.91
CA ILE A 23 0.10 18.01 -12.67
C ILE A 23 1.12 18.80 -11.85
N LEU A 24 0.71 19.92 -11.25
CA LEU A 24 1.62 20.76 -10.46
C LEU A 24 2.19 19.99 -9.26
N SER A 25 1.34 19.22 -8.57
CA SER A 25 1.77 18.37 -7.45
C SER A 25 2.76 17.29 -7.88
N LEU A 26 2.58 16.71 -9.08
CA LEU A 26 3.49 15.70 -9.62
C LEU A 26 4.83 16.32 -10.06
N LEU A 27 4.83 17.54 -10.61
CA LEU A 27 6.07 18.28 -10.88
C LEU A 27 6.84 18.53 -9.59
N ASP A 28 6.15 18.96 -8.53
CA ASP A 28 6.76 19.14 -7.21
C ASP A 28 7.33 17.83 -6.66
N ALA A 29 6.60 16.72 -6.78
CA ALA A 29 7.09 15.40 -6.36
C ALA A 29 8.38 14.99 -7.10
N ILE A 30 8.45 15.20 -8.42
CA ILE A 30 9.65 14.92 -9.22
C ILE A 30 10.83 15.82 -8.77
N MET A 31 10.57 17.12 -8.56
CA MET A 31 11.60 18.04 -8.10
C MET A 31 12.15 17.65 -6.72
N LEU A 32 11.26 17.30 -5.78
CA LEU A 32 11.63 16.83 -4.44
C LEU A 32 12.39 15.51 -4.47
N TYR A 33 11.97 14.57 -5.32
CA TYR A 33 12.67 13.29 -5.51
C TYR A 33 14.12 13.50 -5.95
N HIS A 34 14.37 14.47 -6.83
CA HIS A 34 15.72 14.86 -7.27
C HIS A 34 16.43 15.86 -6.36
N GLY A 35 15.83 16.27 -5.25
CA GLY A 35 16.41 17.24 -4.32
C GLY A 35 16.69 18.62 -4.95
N THR A 36 15.87 19.05 -5.91
CA THR A 36 16.05 20.31 -6.64
C THR A 36 14.74 21.08 -6.81
N TYR A 37 14.76 22.20 -7.53
CA TYR A 37 13.59 23.02 -7.85
C TYR A 37 13.72 23.67 -9.23
N PHE A 38 12.58 23.90 -9.89
CA PHE A 38 12.49 24.67 -11.12
C PHE A 38 12.71 26.15 -10.85
N LYS A 39 13.56 26.76 -11.68
CA LYS A 39 14.05 28.14 -11.54
C LYS A 39 13.47 29.08 -12.58
N ARG A 40 12.89 28.54 -13.66
CA ARG A 40 12.45 29.33 -14.82
C ARG A 40 10.92 29.41 -14.96
N GLY A 41 10.20 28.85 -13.98
CA GLY A 41 8.75 28.91 -13.88
C GLY A 41 8.01 28.16 -14.99
N ILE A 42 6.68 28.27 -15.01
CA ILE A 42 5.80 27.42 -15.83
C ILE A 42 6.10 27.47 -17.34
N LYS A 43 6.64 28.58 -17.85
CA LYS A 43 6.92 28.77 -19.29
C LYS A 43 8.04 27.87 -19.79
N ARG A 44 8.92 27.40 -18.90
CA ARG A 44 10.10 26.59 -19.24
C ARG A 44 10.05 25.21 -18.59
N THR A 45 8.89 24.80 -18.04
CA THR A 45 8.69 23.50 -17.38
C THR A 45 9.21 22.32 -18.20
N PHE A 46 8.90 22.24 -19.51
CA PHE A 46 9.37 21.12 -20.34
C PHE A 46 10.89 21.14 -20.58
N GLU A 47 11.51 22.31 -20.60
CA GLU A 47 12.98 22.41 -20.69
C GLU A 47 13.63 21.97 -19.38
N GLU A 48 13.07 22.38 -18.24
CA GLU A 48 13.57 21.99 -16.93
C GLU A 48 13.33 20.49 -16.65
N LEU A 49 12.18 19.94 -17.07
CA LEU A 49 11.90 18.50 -17.02
C LEU A 49 12.90 17.67 -17.85
N SER A 50 13.36 18.21 -19.00
CA SER A 50 14.28 17.49 -19.89
C SER A 50 15.67 17.25 -19.28
N GLN A 51 15.97 17.89 -18.14
CA GLN A 51 17.22 17.71 -17.40
C GLN A 51 17.18 16.48 -16.48
N PHE A 52 15.99 15.95 -16.18
CA PHE A 52 15.84 14.74 -15.39
C PHE A 52 15.93 13.49 -16.28
N PRO A 53 16.35 12.34 -15.72
CA PRO A 53 16.32 11.06 -16.42
C PRO A 53 14.88 10.49 -16.47
N LEU A 54 13.94 11.28 -16.99
CA LEU A 54 12.57 10.89 -17.28
C LEU A 54 12.48 10.42 -18.72
N ASP A 55 11.66 9.40 -18.99
CA ASP A 55 11.30 9.12 -20.37
C ASP A 55 10.35 10.22 -20.91
N GLY A 56 10.18 10.26 -22.24
CA GLY A 56 9.34 11.27 -22.88
C GLY A 56 7.85 11.18 -22.51
N LYS A 57 7.39 10.07 -21.94
CA LYS A 57 5.95 9.80 -21.71
C LYS A 57 5.37 10.73 -20.66
N PHE A 58 6.14 11.10 -19.63
CA PHE A 58 5.66 12.04 -18.61
C PHE A 58 5.34 13.40 -19.23
N SER A 59 6.28 13.94 -20.01
CA SER A 59 6.09 15.21 -20.72
C SER A 59 4.98 15.14 -21.78
N GLU A 60 4.88 14.01 -22.48
CA GLU A 60 3.80 13.77 -23.45
C GLU A 60 2.42 13.72 -22.78
N GLY A 61 2.31 13.06 -21.62
CA GLY A 61 1.08 12.98 -20.85
C GLY A 61 0.56 14.36 -20.44
N ILE A 62 1.44 15.24 -19.95
CA ILE A 62 1.08 16.64 -19.63
C ILE A 62 0.55 17.38 -20.87
N ARG A 63 1.19 17.21 -22.04
CA ARG A 63 0.72 17.84 -23.29
C ARG A 63 -0.65 17.34 -23.69
N LYS A 64 -0.85 16.02 -23.71
CA LYS A 64 -2.14 15.40 -24.04
C LYS A 64 -3.27 15.90 -23.13
N ILE A 65 -3.00 16.05 -21.84
CA ILE A 65 -3.95 16.63 -20.89
C ILE A 65 -4.33 18.05 -21.29
N SER A 66 -3.35 18.89 -21.64
CA SER A 66 -3.59 20.30 -22.01
C SER A 66 -4.41 20.46 -23.30
N GLU A 67 -4.36 19.47 -24.19
CA GLU A 67 -5.06 19.46 -25.48
C GLU A 67 -6.43 18.77 -25.41
N SER A 68 -6.67 17.95 -24.38
CA SER A 68 -7.87 17.17 -24.25
C SER A 68 -9.13 18.04 -24.07
N LYS A 69 -10.19 17.60 -24.75
CA LYS A 69 -11.53 18.21 -24.74
C LYS A 69 -12.58 17.30 -24.11
N ASP A 70 -12.16 16.15 -23.59
CA ASP A 70 -13.05 15.12 -23.07
C ASP A 70 -12.74 14.83 -21.59
N VAL A 71 -13.79 14.72 -20.78
CA VAL A 71 -13.67 14.49 -19.33
C VAL A 71 -13.10 13.10 -19.03
N THR A 72 -13.51 12.09 -19.80
CA THR A 72 -13.05 10.69 -19.59
C THR A 72 -11.57 10.56 -19.96
N GLU A 73 -11.17 11.18 -21.07
CA GLU A 73 -9.78 11.25 -21.50
C GLU A 73 -8.90 11.98 -20.47
N LEU A 74 -9.34 13.14 -19.96
CA LEU A 74 -8.63 13.86 -18.90
C LEU A 74 -8.39 12.99 -17.65
N ARG A 75 -9.41 12.26 -17.19
CA ARG A 75 -9.31 11.35 -16.03
C ARG A 75 -8.33 10.19 -16.31
N SER A 76 -8.40 9.61 -17.51
CA SER A 76 -7.52 8.51 -17.92
C SER A 76 -6.05 8.94 -18.03
N LEU A 77 -5.80 10.11 -18.64
CA LEU A 77 -4.46 10.68 -18.76
C LEU A 77 -3.90 11.08 -17.40
N ALA A 78 -4.71 11.70 -16.54
CA ALA A 78 -4.31 12.05 -15.17
C ALA A 78 -3.93 10.80 -14.36
N LYS A 79 -4.75 9.73 -14.42
CA LYS A 79 -4.43 8.43 -13.80
C LYS A 79 -3.08 7.91 -14.29
N SER A 80 -2.87 7.91 -15.61
CA SER A 80 -1.64 7.40 -16.22
C SER A 80 -0.41 8.22 -15.78
N LEU A 81 -0.56 9.53 -15.64
CA LEU A 81 0.51 10.42 -15.19
C LEU A 81 0.86 10.21 -13.71
N ILE A 82 -0.15 10.01 -12.86
CA ILE A 82 0.04 9.68 -11.43
C ILE A 82 0.78 8.35 -11.29
N LEU A 83 0.31 7.30 -11.98
CA LEU A 83 0.96 5.98 -11.98
C LEU A 83 2.40 6.05 -12.50
N TYR A 84 2.66 6.86 -13.54
CA TYR A 84 4.02 7.08 -14.01
C TYR A 84 4.88 7.67 -12.90
N ALA A 85 4.42 8.75 -12.27
CA ALA A 85 5.18 9.46 -11.25
C ALA A 85 5.41 8.60 -10.00
N GLU A 86 4.41 7.84 -9.57
CA GLU A 86 4.53 6.86 -8.48
C GLU A 86 5.61 5.84 -8.80
N ASN A 87 5.56 5.20 -9.97
CA ASN A 87 6.57 4.22 -10.37
C ASN A 87 7.97 4.83 -10.49
N TYR A 88 8.07 6.06 -11.02
CA TYR A 88 9.33 6.76 -11.18
C TYR A 88 9.96 7.17 -9.83
N THR A 89 9.12 7.62 -8.89
CA THR A 89 9.56 8.12 -7.58
C THR A 89 9.61 7.05 -6.50
N SER A 90 9.11 5.85 -6.78
CA SER A 90 9.24 4.68 -5.91
C SER A 90 10.72 4.37 -5.72
N LYS A 91 11.23 4.61 -4.51
CA LYS A 91 12.56 4.14 -4.13
C LYS A 91 12.49 2.63 -4.03
N VAL A 92 13.21 1.93 -4.89
CA VAL A 92 13.56 0.53 -4.63
C VAL A 92 14.63 0.57 -3.53
N THR A 93 14.19 0.57 -2.28
CA THR A 93 15.07 0.33 -1.15
C THR A 93 15.36 -1.17 -1.10
N GLU A 94 16.64 -1.52 -0.94
CA GLU A 94 16.98 -2.90 -0.58
C GLU A 94 16.33 -3.19 0.77
N LYS A 95 15.38 -4.12 0.78
CA LYS A 95 14.69 -4.54 2.00
C LYS A 95 15.69 -5.24 2.91
N ALA A 96 15.62 -4.95 4.21
CA ALA A 96 16.50 -5.57 5.21
C ALA A 96 16.21 -7.07 5.33
N ILE A 97 17.24 -7.84 5.69
CA ILE A 97 17.07 -9.25 6.03
C ILE A 97 16.20 -9.34 7.31
N PRO A 98 15.22 -10.26 7.38
CA PRO A 98 14.46 -10.52 8.60
C PRO A 98 15.36 -10.74 9.83
N THR A 99 15.10 -9.99 10.90
CA THR A 99 15.77 -10.12 12.20
C THR A 99 14.74 -10.19 13.33
N LYS A 100 15.21 -10.61 14.51
CA LYS A 100 14.38 -10.58 15.72
C LYS A 100 13.84 -9.19 16.00
N GLU A 101 14.68 -8.17 15.93
CA GLU A 101 14.31 -6.78 16.22
C GLU A 101 13.31 -6.21 15.21
N SER A 102 13.44 -6.59 13.93
CA SER A 102 12.56 -6.07 12.88
C SER A 102 11.19 -6.74 12.84
N LEU A 103 11.09 -7.98 13.34
CA LEU A 103 9.85 -8.77 13.22
C LEU A 103 9.13 -9.01 14.54
N SER A 104 9.77 -8.98 15.71
CA SER A 104 9.14 -9.40 16.98
C SER A 104 7.77 -8.75 17.22
N GLY A 105 6.76 -9.59 17.52
CA GLY A 105 5.41 -9.16 17.87
C GLY A 105 4.44 -8.98 16.70
N THR A 106 4.94 -8.85 15.46
CA THR A 106 4.08 -8.71 14.27
C THR A 106 3.20 -9.93 13.99
N TYR A 107 3.66 -11.16 14.25
CA TYR A 107 2.86 -12.38 14.11
C TYR A 107 1.72 -12.37 15.13
N GLU A 108 2.05 -12.10 16.40
CA GLU A 108 1.07 -12.02 17.48
C GLU A 108 0.05 -10.92 17.23
N GLU A 109 0.47 -9.78 16.66
CA GLU A 109 -0.41 -8.70 16.25
C GLU A 109 -1.35 -9.14 15.13
N MET A 110 -0.82 -9.74 14.06
CA MET A 110 -1.62 -10.27 12.95
C MET A 110 -2.67 -11.26 13.49
N TYR A 111 -2.22 -12.28 14.21
CA TYR A 111 -3.08 -13.32 14.76
C TYR A 111 -4.15 -12.74 15.68
N SER A 112 -3.76 -12.01 16.72
CA SER A 112 -4.67 -11.55 17.77
C SER A 112 -5.67 -10.50 17.27
N ASN A 113 -5.27 -9.64 16.33
CA ASN A 113 -6.13 -8.55 15.88
C ASN A 113 -7.20 -9.01 14.88
N TRP A 114 -6.90 -9.95 13.99
CA TRP A 114 -7.77 -10.20 12.83
C TRP A 114 -8.12 -11.68 12.61
N ARG A 115 -7.30 -12.65 13.03
CA ARG A 115 -7.54 -14.07 12.68
C ARG A 115 -8.90 -14.58 13.17
N ASN A 116 -9.24 -14.35 14.43
CA ASN A 116 -10.54 -14.78 14.98
C ASN A 116 -11.71 -13.99 14.37
N LYS A 117 -11.48 -12.74 13.93
CA LYS A 117 -12.53 -11.91 13.30
C LYS A 117 -12.85 -12.38 11.88
N VAL A 118 -11.87 -12.86 11.13
CA VAL A 118 -12.09 -13.49 9.81
C VAL A 118 -12.85 -14.80 9.96
N GLU A 119 -12.53 -15.61 10.97
CA GLU A 119 -13.27 -16.83 11.27
C GLU A 119 -14.71 -16.56 11.73
N GLU A 120 -14.92 -15.60 12.64
CA GLU A 120 -16.25 -15.17 13.05
C GLU A 120 -17.06 -14.62 11.86
N ALA A 121 -16.42 -13.85 10.97
CA ALA A 121 -17.05 -13.39 9.75
C ALA A 121 -17.50 -14.55 8.85
N ALA A 122 -16.70 -15.63 8.77
CA ALA A 122 -17.08 -16.82 8.01
C ALA A 122 -18.26 -17.56 8.65
N VAL A 123 -18.23 -17.80 9.97
CA VAL A 123 -19.33 -18.43 10.71
C VAL A 123 -20.65 -17.67 10.52
N ASN A 124 -20.58 -16.34 10.48
CA ASN A 124 -21.75 -15.48 10.34
C ASN A 124 -22.12 -15.15 8.88
N ASN A 125 -21.36 -15.65 7.91
CA ASN A 125 -21.45 -15.27 6.50
C ASN A 125 -21.46 -13.73 6.27
N ASP A 126 -20.63 -13.02 7.04
CA ASP A 126 -20.46 -11.57 6.99
C ASP A 126 -19.31 -11.19 6.04
N THR A 127 -19.65 -11.06 4.76
CA THR A 127 -18.71 -10.66 3.71
C THR A 127 -18.03 -9.32 3.99
N TYR A 128 -18.73 -8.36 4.61
CA TYR A 128 -18.14 -7.04 4.91
C TYR A 128 -17.05 -7.16 5.97
N SER A 129 -17.33 -7.84 7.08
CA SER A 129 -16.34 -8.07 8.13
C SER A 129 -15.17 -8.89 7.61
N SER A 130 -15.40 -9.90 6.77
CA SER A 130 -14.33 -10.65 6.11
C SER A 130 -13.44 -9.72 5.27
N PHE A 131 -14.03 -8.89 4.41
CA PHE A 131 -13.30 -7.96 3.55
C PHE A 131 -12.43 -6.98 4.34
N VAL A 132 -13.01 -6.32 5.37
CA VAL A 132 -12.28 -5.31 6.16
C VAL A 132 -11.12 -5.94 6.92
N ASN A 133 -11.30 -7.09 7.55
CA ASN A 133 -10.23 -7.75 8.30
C ASN A 133 -9.10 -8.26 7.37
N MET A 134 -9.44 -8.76 6.18
CA MET A 134 -8.44 -9.15 5.17
C MET A 134 -7.65 -7.92 4.66
N CYS A 135 -8.32 -6.78 4.43
CA CYS A 135 -7.64 -5.54 4.08
C CYS A 135 -6.69 -5.06 5.19
N CYS A 136 -7.13 -5.10 6.46
CA CYS A 136 -6.28 -4.76 7.60
C CYS A 136 -5.03 -5.65 7.67
N LEU A 137 -5.18 -6.95 7.43
CA LEU A 137 -4.02 -7.85 7.33
C LEU A 137 -3.10 -7.45 6.16
N GLN A 138 -3.63 -7.18 4.96
CA GLN A 138 -2.83 -6.76 3.82
C GLN A 138 -2.08 -5.44 4.07
N TYR A 139 -2.68 -4.49 4.80
CA TYR A 139 -1.98 -3.28 5.22
C TYR A 139 -0.80 -3.60 6.15
N MET A 140 -1.00 -4.46 7.16
CA MET A 140 0.09 -4.88 8.04
C MET A 140 1.22 -5.60 7.27
N ILE A 141 0.87 -6.47 6.32
CA ILE A 141 1.82 -7.12 5.42
C ILE A 141 2.61 -6.07 4.63
N SER A 142 1.91 -5.10 4.06
CA SER A 142 2.51 -4.04 3.23
C SER A 142 3.49 -3.21 4.05
N ASP A 143 3.11 -2.83 5.27
CA ASP A 143 3.94 -2.05 6.20
C ASP A 143 5.21 -2.80 6.59
N VAL A 144 5.10 -4.08 7.01
CA VAL A 144 6.29 -4.89 7.32
C VAL A 144 7.17 -5.06 6.08
N SER A 145 6.56 -5.33 4.94
CA SER A 145 7.29 -5.57 3.69
C SER A 145 7.92 -4.30 3.11
N ALA A 146 7.55 -3.11 3.57
CA ALA A 146 8.16 -1.86 3.11
C ALA A 146 9.65 -1.79 3.48
N ASP A 147 9.99 -2.33 4.66
CA ASP A 147 11.35 -2.27 5.22
C ASP A 147 12.04 -3.64 5.28
N VAL A 148 11.28 -4.73 5.43
CA VAL A 148 11.82 -6.08 5.67
C VAL A 148 11.51 -7.03 4.52
N ASN A 149 12.50 -7.82 4.12
CA ASN A 149 12.33 -8.81 3.05
C ASN A 149 11.61 -10.06 3.57
N ILE A 150 10.29 -9.96 3.70
CA ILE A 150 9.41 -11.08 4.07
C ILE A 150 8.88 -11.83 2.85
N GLY A 151 9.34 -11.52 1.64
CA GLY A 151 8.73 -11.99 0.39
C GLY A 151 7.57 -11.10 -0.08
N THR A 152 6.81 -11.61 -1.04
CA THR A 152 5.68 -10.91 -1.66
C THR A 152 4.39 -11.64 -1.35
N TYR A 153 3.46 -10.96 -0.69
CA TYR A 153 2.15 -11.49 -0.36
C TYR A 153 1.07 -10.52 -0.82
N ASP A 154 0.15 -11.04 -1.64
CA ASP A 154 -1.06 -10.34 -2.05
C ASP A 154 -2.26 -11.24 -1.74
N ILE A 155 -2.70 -11.18 -0.49
CA ILE A 155 -3.85 -11.97 -0.03
C ILE A 155 -5.17 -11.40 -0.57
N MET A 156 -5.17 -10.14 -1.01
CA MET A 156 -6.36 -9.48 -1.54
C MET A 156 -6.63 -9.86 -3.00
N GLU A 157 -5.61 -10.23 -3.78
CA GLU A 157 -5.81 -10.86 -5.10
C GLU A 157 -6.51 -12.23 -4.98
N ALA A 158 -6.26 -12.96 -3.89
CA ALA A 158 -6.88 -14.26 -3.62
C ALA A 158 -8.24 -14.17 -2.90
N TYR A 159 -8.64 -12.98 -2.41
CA TYR A 159 -9.85 -12.79 -1.63
C TYR A 159 -11.11 -13.27 -2.37
N ASN A 160 -11.94 -14.05 -1.68
CA ASN A 160 -13.19 -14.58 -2.21
C ASN A 160 -14.41 -14.01 -1.47
N PRO A 161 -15.18 -13.08 -2.07
CA PRO A 161 -16.39 -12.55 -1.43
C PRO A 161 -17.53 -13.57 -1.34
N ASP A 162 -17.51 -14.62 -2.17
CA ASP A 162 -18.57 -15.62 -2.28
C ASP A 162 -18.36 -16.81 -1.32
N CYS A 163 -17.17 -16.97 -0.76
CA CYS A 163 -16.84 -18.02 0.21
C CYS A 163 -15.93 -17.48 1.33
N PRO A 164 -16.51 -16.98 2.43
CA PRO A 164 -15.74 -16.53 3.59
C PRO A 164 -14.79 -17.59 4.18
N GLU A 165 -15.13 -18.88 4.07
CA GLU A 165 -14.26 -19.98 4.51
C GLU A 165 -12.96 -20.06 3.71
N ASP A 166 -12.99 -19.73 2.41
CA ASP A 166 -11.76 -19.60 1.62
C ASP A 166 -10.87 -18.47 2.18
N ASN A 167 -11.45 -17.38 2.67
CA ASN A 167 -10.68 -16.28 3.26
C ASN A 167 -10.01 -16.68 4.58
N VAL A 168 -10.65 -17.53 5.40
CA VAL A 168 -10.01 -18.14 6.57
C VAL A 168 -8.81 -18.98 6.15
N ARG A 169 -8.96 -19.80 5.10
CA ARG A 169 -7.87 -20.61 4.56
C ARG A 169 -6.71 -19.76 4.06
N ILE A 170 -6.99 -18.70 3.28
CA ILE A 170 -5.97 -17.77 2.78
C ILE A 170 -5.21 -17.12 3.94
N TYR A 171 -5.93 -16.71 4.98
CA TYR A 171 -5.34 -16.14 6.19
C TYR A 171 -4.40 -17.14 6.87
N ASP A 172 -4.86 -18.38 7.08
CA ASP A 172 -4.09 -19.43 7.74
C ASP A 172 -2.87 -19.86 6.94
N GLU A 173 -2.98 -19.95 5.61
CA GLU A 173 -1.85 -20.23 4.72
C GLU A 173 -0.79 -19.13 4.81
N PHE A 174 -1.22 -17.85 4.79
CA PHE A 174 -0.30 -16.73 4.99
C PHE A 174 0.41 -16.79 6.35
N LEU A 175 -0.34 -16.99 7.45
CA LEU A 175 0.27 -17.07 8.79
C LEU A 175 1.25 -18.24 8.89
N ALA A 176 0.94 -19.39 8.30
CA ALA A 176 1.83 -20.54 8.30
C ALA A 176 3.14 -20.27 7.56
N ASP A 177 3.09 -19.51 6.46
CA ASP A 177 4.28 -19.08 5.73
C ASP A 177 5.06 -18.00 6.49
N TYR A 178 4.37 -17.03 7.08
CA TYR A 178 4.99 -15.98 7.89
C TYR A 178 5.65 -16.54 9.16
N GLU A 179 5.09 -17.59 9.76
CA GLU A 179 5.70 -18.31 10.88
C GLU A 179 7.07 -18.91 10.52
N LYS A 180 7.28 -19.34 9.28
CA LYS A 180 8.59 -19.85 8.82
C LYS A 180 9.62 -18.73 8.82
N ILE A 181 9.24 -17.54 8.34
CA ILE A 181 10.10 -16.34 8.35
C ILE A 181 10.47 -15.95 9.79
N TYR A 182 9.51 -16.02 10.70
CA TYR A 182 9.74 -15.84 12.14
C TYR A 182 10.80 -16.79 12.69
N LYS A 183 10.68 -18.08 12.38
CA LYS A 183 11.62 -19.12 12.83
C LYS A 183 13.02 -18.88 12.25
N GLU A 184 13.12 -18.52 10.98
CA GLU A 184 14.39 -18.17 10.32
C GLU A 184 15.05 -16.93 10.96
N ALA A 185 14.26 -15.97 11.43
CA ALA A 185 14.71 -14.80 12.18
C ALA A 185 15.05 -15.10 13.66
N GLY A 186 14.94 -16.37 14.10
CA GLY A 186 15.24 -16.78 15.47
C GLY A 186 14.15 -16.43 16.49
N ILE A 187 12.91 -16.26 16.03
CA ILE A 187 11.74 -15.92 16.85
C ILE A 187 10.85 -17.15 17.00
N ALA A 188 10.44 -17.43 18.23
CA ALA A 188 9.37 -18.39 18.50
C ALA A 188 8.05 -17.64 18.63
N VAL A 189 7.00 -18.14 17.97
CA VAL A 189 5.65 -17.61 18.14
C VAL A 189 5.17 -17.89 19.56
N ASN A 190 4.68 -16.85 20.23
CA ASN A 190 4.07 -17.01 21.55
C ASN A 190 2.59 -17.36 21.39
N ARG A 191 2.17 -18.48 21.98
CA ARG A 191 0.77 -18.87 22.05
C ARG A 191 0.41 -19.19 23.49
N PHE A 192 -0.70 -18.61 23.94
CA PHE A 192 -1.26 -18.84 25.26
C PHE A 192 -2.58 -19.58 25.11
N SER A 193 -2.80 -20.59 25.94
CA SER A 193 -4.06 -21.36 25.92
C SER A 193 -5.25 -20.58 26.48
N ASP A 194 -4.97 -19.55 27.27
CA ASP A 194 -5.93 -18.77 28.03
C ASP A 194 -5.32 -17.43 28.49
N VAL A 195 -6.19 -16.55 28.98
CA VAL A 195 -5.83 -15.19 29.42
C VAL A 195 -4.94 -15.23 30.67
N ASP A 196 -5.10 -16.22 31.55
CA ASP A 196 -4.33 -16.31 32.79
C ASP A 196 -2.85 -16.60 32.49
N LYS A 197 -2.57 -17.53 31.57
CA LYS A 197 -1.19 -17.78 31.10
C LYS A 197 -0.59 -16.61 30.35
N PHE A 198 -1.40 -15.90 29.55
CA PHE A 198 -0.94 -14.65 28.94
C PHE A 198 -0.56 -13.62 30.01
N TYR A 199 -1.41 -13.44 31.03
CA TYR A 199 -1.16 -12.51 32.12
C TYR A 199 0.10 -12.88 32.90
N GLY A 200 0.27 -14.15 33.29
CA GLY A 200 1.45 -14.65 33.99
C GLY A 200 2.75 -14.38 33.25
N ALA A 201 2.79 -14.65 31.94
CA ALA A 201 3.92 -14.31 31.09
C ALA A 201 4.14 -12.80 30.95
N TYR A 202 3.06 -12.01 30.88
CA TYR A 202 3.12 -10.55 30.76
C TYR A 202 3.68 -9.86 32.02
N VAL A 203 3.29 -10.33 33.22
CA VAL A 203 3.78 -9.77 34.49
C VAL A 203 5.11 -10.38 34.95
N GLY A 204 5.62 -11.40 34.25
CA GLY A 204 6.90 -12.05 34.54
C GLY A 204 6.83 -13.04 35.70
N GLU A 205 5.67 -13.67 35.93
CA GLU A 205 5.43 -14.60 37.05
C GLU A 205 5.64 -16.08 36.68
N ASP A 206 5.97 -16.43 35.43
CA ASP A 206 6.30 -17.82 35.04
C ASP A 206 7.79 -18.01 34.71
N ASP A 207 8.44 -18.88 35.50
CA ASP A 207 9.59 -19.70 35.08
C ASP A 207 9.11 -20.66 33.97
N LEU A 208 9.78 -20.62 32.80
CA LEU A 208 9.53 -21.45 31.60
C LEU A 208 9.42 -22.96 31.86
#